data_AF-A0A397DFZ3-F1
#
_entry.id   AF-A0A397DFZ3-F1
#
_cell.length_a   1.000
_cell.length_b   1.000
_cell.length_c   1.000
_cell.angle_alpha   90.00
_cell.angle_beta   90.00
_cell.angle_gamma   90.00
#
_symmetry.space_group_name_H-M   'P 1'
#
loop_
_entity.id
_entity.type
_entity.pdbx_description
1 polymer ?
#
loop_
_entity_poly.entity_id
_entity_poly.type
_entity_poly.pdbx_seq_one_letter_code
_entity_poly.pdbx_strand_id
1 'polypeptide(L)'
;MALSDLTSSGVLPTDWASTVLPPAIRAEVAVVVEAALSTDSGVSPKVVVKTLALFQIDHIGLAVVMVYAKKLVVAGAYVSVLLLDSVFQREALDKLCGQRKWAIATNFVGNNTVLQVDLYHKMAAAGEYELANDLRDRFLG
;
A
#
# COMPACT_ATOMS: atom_id res chain seq x y z
N MET A 1 -11.78 -11.63 24.62
CA MET A 1 -11.64 -12.84 23.82
C MET A 1 -10.13 -12.98 23.45
N ALA A 2 -9.38 -14.07 23.75
CA ALA A 2 -7.93 -14.30 23.42
C ALA A 2 -7.62 -15.47 22.47
N LEU A 3 -7.95 -15.37 21.18
CA LEU A 3 -8.96 -14.45 20.68
C LEU A 3 -10.38 -14.99 21.01
N SER A 4 -10.47 -15.96 21.96
CA SER A 4 -11.60 -16.61 22.67
C SER A 4 -12.25 -15.96 23.94
N ASP A 5 -11.73 -15.72 25.17
CA ASP A 5 -10.44 -15.81 25.91
C ASP A 5 -10.08 -14.43 26.55
N LEU A 6 -8.85 -14.19 27.04
CA LEU A 6 -8.27 -12.91 27.53
C LEU A 6 -8.17 -11.71 26.50
N THR A 7 -9.23 -11.18 25.89
CA THR A 7 -9.74 -9.83 26.28
C THR A 7 -10.92 -9.86 27.25
N SER A 8 -11.46 -11.03 27.60
CA SER A 8 -12.74 -11.15 28.32
C SER A 8 -12.59 -10.91 29.82
N SER A 9 -11.36 -10.92 30.33
CA SER A 9 -10.95 -10.31 31.60
C SER A 9 -10.30 -8.93 31.41
N GLY A 10 -10.38 -8.33 30.20
CA GLY A 10 -9.81 -7.02 29.83
C GLY A 10 -8.40 -7.04 29.22
N VAL A 11 -7.89 -8.20 28.78
CA VAL A 11 -6.44 -8.50 28.81
C VAL A 11 -5.74 -8.76 27.45
N LEU A 12 -6.09 -8.05 26.38
CA LEU A 12 -5.04 -7.73 25.40
C LEU A 12 -4.19 -6.62 26.05
N PRO A 13 -2.85 -6.73 26.17
CA PRO A 13 -2.01 -5.74 26.86
C PRO A 13 -2.16 -4.24 26.52
N THR A 14 -2.52 -3.76 25.32
CA THR A 14 -2.70 -4.48 24.06
C THR A 14 -1.39 -4.96 23.48
N ASP A 15 -0.40 -4.06 23.28
CA ASP A 15 0.95 -4.29 22.70
C ASP A 15 0.98 -5.18 21.43
N TRP A 16 -0.19 -5.34 20.81
CA TRP A 16 -0.65 -6.64 20.34
C TRP A 16 0.14 -7.15 19.15
N ALA A 17 0.87 -8.24 19.40
CA ALA A 17 1.82 -8.87 18.48
C ALA A 17 2.96 -7.97 17.98
N SER A 18 3.13 -6.75 18.51
CA SER A 18 4.28 -5.84 18.31
C SER A 18 5.01 -5.98 16.96
N THR A 19 4.32 -5.60 15.88
CA THR A 19 4.68 -5.69 14.44
C THR A 19 4.34 -7.00 13.69
N VAL A 20 3.73 -7.98 14.36
CA VAL A 20 3.13 -9.25 13.86
C VAL A 20 4.13 -10.25 13.28
N LEU A 21 5.05 -9.81 12.42
CA LEU A 21 6.26 -10.54 12.07
C LEU A 21 7.46 -9.65 12.46
N PRO A 22 8.49 -10.19 13.14
CA PRO A 22 9.69 -9.43 13.49
C PRO A 22 10.36 -8.80 12.25
N PRO A 23 11.08 -7.68 12.35
CA PRO A 23 11.73 -7.02 11.21
C PRO A 23 12.60 -7.94 10.33
N ALA A 24 13.28 -8.92 10.93
CA ALA A 24 14.01 -9.95 10.19
C ALA A 24 13.09 -10.80 9.31
N ILE A 25 11.98 -11.31 9.87
CA ILE A 25 10.99 -12.09 9.12
C ILE A 25 10.24 -11.21 8.11
N ARG A 26 10.07 -9.90 8.36
CA ARG A 26 9.56 -8.95 7.36
C ARG A 26 10.51 -8.80 6.17
N ALA A 27 11.83 -8.79 6.41
CA ALA A 27 12.84 -8.79 5.35
C ALA A 27 12.88 -10.13 4.59
N GLU A 28 12.77 -11.27 5.27
CA GLU A 28 12.63 -12.59 4.64
C GLU A 28 11.36 -12.66 3.77
N VAL A 29 10.22 -12.16 4.28
CA VAL A 29 8.96 -12.05 3.52
C VAL A 29 9.12 -11.11 2.32
N ALA A 30 9.86 -10.01 2.44
CA ALA A 30 10.18 -9.15 1.30
C ALA A 30 11.00 -9.89 0.23
N VAL A 31 12.07 -10.60 0.61
CA VAL A 31 12.88 -11.43 -0.31
C VAL A 31 12.04 -12.52 -0.97
N VAL A 32 11.14 -13.19 -0.23
CA VAL A 32 10.22 -14.20 -0.77
C VAL A 32 9.21 -13.57 -1.75
N VAL A 33 8.76 -12.35 -1.51
CA VAL A 33 7.87 -11.60 -2.42
C VAL A 33 8.62 -11.14 -3.66
N GLU A 34 9.81 -10.56 -3.55
CA GLU A 34 10.64 -10.17 -4.69
C GLU A 34 11.01 -11.38 -5.57
N ALA A 35 11.32 -12.51 -4.95
CA ALA A 35 11.47 -13.79 -5.64
C ALA A 35 10.16 -14.18 -6.34
N ALA A 36 9.01 -14.13 -5.67
CA ALA A 36 7.71 -14.48 -6.25
C ALA A 36 7.25 -13.56 -7.40
N LEU A 37 7.72 -12.31 -7.46
CA LEU A 37 7.55 -11.44 -8.62
C LEU A 37 8.44 -11.89 -9.80
N SER A 38 9.67 -12.29 -9.49
CA SER A 38 10.73 -12.55 -10.46
C SER A 38 10.69 -13.96 -11.06
N THR A 39 10.52 -15.00 -10.25
CA THR A 39 10.47 -16.41 -10.65
C THR A 39 9.04 -16.88 -10.92
N ASP A 40 8.84 -18.19 -11.13
CA ASP A 40 7.55 -18.84 -10.87
C ASP A 40 7.68 -19.59 -9.54
N SER A 41 6.93 -19.14 -8.54
CA SER A 41 7.10 -19.53 -7.13
C SER A 41 5.98 -20.43 -6.61
N GLY A 42 4.95 -20.69 -7.43
CA GLY A 42 3.70 -21.32 -6.99
C GLY A 42 2.85 -20.48 -6.01
N VAL A 43 3.34 -19.31 -5.56
CA VAL A 43 2.59 -18.44 -4.64
C VAL A 43 1.46 -17.74 -5.40
N SER A 44 0.23 -17.86 -4.90
CA SER A 44 -0.94 -17.24 -5.53
C SER A 44 -0.76 -15.72 -5.71
N PRO A 45 -1.03 -15.15 -6.90
CA PRO A 45 -0.97 -13.70 -7.13
C PRO A 45 -1.71 -12.83 -6.12
N LYS A 46 -2.87 -13.31 -5.64
CA LYS A 46 -3.67 -12.62 -4.63
C LYS A 46 -2.99 -12.56 -3.26
N VAL A 47 -2.07 -13.48 -2.97
CA VAL A 47 -1.21 -13.45 -1.78
C VAL A 47 -0.07 -12.47 -2.01
N VAL A 48 0.70 -12.62 -3.09
CA VAL A 48 1.86 -11.74 -3.42
C VAL A 48 1.47 -10.26 -3.34
N VAL A 49 0.39 -9.86 -4.03
CA VAL A 49 -0.06 -8.46 -4.07
C VAL A 49 -0.60 -7.97 -2.73
N LYS A 50 -1.23 -8.85 -1.93
CA LYS A 50 -1.62 -8.50 -0.55
C LYS A 50 -0.41 -8.33 0.36
N THR A 51 0.64 -9.14 0.19
CA THR A 51 1.86 -9.03 1.00
C THR A 51 2.61 -7.73 0.68
N LEU A 52 2.68 -7.30 -0.59
CA LEU A 52 3.19 -5.97 -0.96
C LEU A 52 2.50 -4.85 -0.16
N ALA A 53 1.16 -4.86 -0.16
CA ALA A 53 0.35 -3.86 0.54
C ALA A 53 0.51 -3.91 2.07
N LEU A 54 0.49 -5.11 2.66
CA LEU A 54 0.53 -5.32 4.13
C LEU A 54 1.91 -5.05 4.72
N PHE A 55 2.99 -5.30 3.96
CA PHE A 55 4.36 -5.18 4.44
C PHE A 55 5.06 -3.89 3.98
N GLN A 56 4.40 -3.06 3.15
CA GLN A 56 4.93 -1.80 2.61
C GLN A 56 6.29 -1.99 1.91
N ILE A 57 6.34 -2.95 0.98
CA ILE A 57 7.58 -3.32 0.26
C ILE A 57 7.76 -2.35 -0.91
N ASP A 58 8.46 -1.24 -0.65
CA ASP A 58 8.50 -0.02 -1.47
C ASP A 58 9.80 0.15 -2.29
N HIS A 59 10.73 -0.80 -2.21
CA HIS A 59 12.04 -0.75 -2.87
C HIS A 59 12.06 -1.48 -4.23
N ILE A 60 10.91 -2.01 -4.67
CA ILE A 60 10.81 -2.87 -5.84
C ILE A 60 10.95 -2.05 -7.12
N GLY A 61 12.01 -2.32 -7.88
CA GLY A 61 12.26 -1.65 -9.15
C GLY A 61 11.14 -1.87 -10.17
N LEU A 62 10.70 -0.78 -10.82
CA LEU A 62 9.60 -0.77 -11.81
C LEU A 62 9.70 -1.88 -12.88
N ALA A 63 10.92 -2.26 -13.29
CA ALA A 63 11.13 -3.35 -14.23
C ALA A 63 10.57 -4.70 -13.73
N VAL A 64 10.73 -5.01 -12.44
CA VAL A 64 10.21 -6.23 -11.80
C VAL A 64 8.68 -6.19 -11.75
N VAL A 65 8.11 -5.04 -11.35
CA VAL A 65 6.66 -4.80 -11.34
C VAL A 65 6.04 -5.00 -12.73
N MET A 66 6.67 -4.43 -13.76
CA MET A 66 6.20 -4.54 -15.15
C MET A 66 6.34 -5.95 -15.73
N VAL A 67 7.35 -6.73 -15.32
CA VAL A 67 7.47 -8.16 -15.67
C VAL A 67 6.35 -8.95 -14.98
N TYR A 68 6.11 -8.71 -13.69
CA TYR A 68 5.06 -9.41 -12.96
C TYR A 68 3.65 -9.09 -13.49
N ALA A 69 3.35 -7.82 -13.72
CA ALA A 69 2.07 -7.39 -14.31
C ALA A 69 1.80 -8.10 -15.65
N LYS A 70 2.82 -8.27 -16.51
CA LYS A 70 2.70 -9.05 -17.76
C LYS A 70 2.40 -10.53 -17.49
N LYS A 71 3.07 -11.19 -16.54
CA LYS A 71 2.74 -12.57 -16.12
C LYS A 71 1.27 -12.68 -15.68
N LEU A 72 0.79 -11.74 -14.88
CA LEU A 72 -0.58 -11.72 -14.38
C LEU A 72 -1.63 -11.54 -15.49
N VAL A 73 -1.36 -10.68 -16.48
CA VAL A 73 -2.23 -10.50 -17.65
C VAL A 73 -2.32 -11.78 -18.48
N VAL A 74 -1.18 -12.45 -18.73
CA VAL A 74 -1.13 -13.74 -19.45
C VAL A 74 -1.86 -14.85 -18.67
N ALA A 75 -1.77 -14.84 -17.35
CA ALA A 75 -2.48 -15.78 -16.47
C ALA A 75 -3.97 -15.44 -16.22
N GLY A 76 -4.52 -14.40 -16.87
CA GLY A 76 -5.91 -13.95 -16.67
C GLY A 76 -6.21 -13.40 -15.27
N ALA A 77 -5.18 -13.09 -14.48
CA ALA A 77 -5.29 -12.73 -13.06
C ALA A 77 -5.63 -11.24 -12.85
N TYR A 78 -6.57 -10.69 -13.65
CA TYR A 78 -6.84 -9.25 -13.77
C TYR A 78 -7.15 -8.54 -12.43
N VAL A 79 -7.85 -9.21 -11.49
CA VAL A 79 -8.09 -8.67 -10.15
C VAL A 79 -6.77 -8.42 -9.38
N SER A 80 -5.76 -9.27 -9.59
CA SER A 80 -4.42 -9.06 -9.00
C SER A 80 -3.64 -7.96 -9.72
N VAL A 81 -3.88 -7.74 -11.03
CA VAL A 81 -3.30 -6.59 -11.78
C VAL A 81 -3.85 -5.26 -11.25
N LEU A 82 -5.17 -5.15 -11.06
CA LEU A 82 -5.81 -3.94 -10.52
C LEU A 82 -5.38 -3.68 -9.08
N LEU A 83 -5.24 -4.72 -8.25
CA LEU A 83 -4.70 -4.58 -6.91
C LEU A 83 -3.21 -4.13 -6.93
N LEU A 84 -2.39 -4.68 -7.82
CA LEU A 84 -0.96 -4.32 -7.97
C LEU A 84 -0.80 -2.84 -8.31
N ASP A 85 -1.55 -2.36 -9.30
CA ASP A 85 -1.61 -0.95 -9.68
C ASP A 85 -2.03 -0.05 -8.50
N SER A 86 -3.11 -0.43 -7.79
CA SER A 86 -3.59 0.35 -6.64
C SER A 86 -2.59 0.47 -5.48
N VAL A 87 -1.69 -0.51 -5.31
CA VAL A 87 -0.61 -0.48 -4.31
C VAL A 87 0.47 0.51 -4.73
N PHE A 88 1.00 0.40 -5.95
CA PHE A 88 2.06 1.29 -6.43
C PHE A 88 1.58 2.73 -6.65
N GLN A 89 0.29 2.95 -6.94
CA GLN A 89 -0.27 4.30 -6.95
C GLN A 89 -0.26 4.97 -5.56
N ARG A 90 -0.62 4.23 -4.50
CA ARG A 90 -0.55 4.75 -3.13
C ARG A 90 0.89 5.00 -2.69
N GLU A 91 1.81 4.08 -3.00
CA GLU A 91 3.24 4.25 -2.71
C GLU A 91 3.85 5.49 -3.41
N ALA A 92 3.49 5.71 -4.68
CA ALA A 92 3.90 6.91 -5.41
C ALA A 92 3.33 8.19 -4.79
N LEU A 93 2.07 8.17 -4.32
CA LEU A 93 1.46 9.28 -3.59
C LEU A 93 2.18 9.54 -2.26
N ASP A 94 2.49 8.51 -1.48
CA ASP A 94 3.25 8.62 -0.23
C ASP A 94 4.63 9.25 -0.46
N LYS A 95 5.34 8.82 -1.51
CA LYS A 95 6.65 9.37 -1.89
C LYS A 95 6.58 10.82 -2.40
N LEU A 96 5.49 11.23 -3.06
CA LEU A 96 5.27 12.64 -3.43
C LEU A 96 4.95 13.51 -2.20
N CYS A 97 4.09 13.04 -1.29
CA CYS A 97 3.70 13.75 -0.08
C CYS A 97 4.86 13.90 0.91
N GLY A 98 5.67 12.85 1.11
CA GLY A 98 6.88 12.91 1.93
C GLY A 98 7.93 13.89 1.40
N GLN A 99 7.90 14.20 0.10
CA GLN A 99 8.74 15.22 -0.55
C GLN A 99 8.06 16.61 -0.63
N ARG A 100 6.89 16.80 0.02
CA ARG A 100 6.02 17.99 -0.09
C ARG A 100 5.72 18.43 -1.53
N LYS A 101 5.68 17.49 -2.48
CA LYS A 101 5.42 17.77 -3.91
C LYS A 101 3.92 17.92 -4.21
N TRP A 102 3.24 18.76 -3.42
CA TRP A 102 1.78 18.86 -3.36
C TRP A 102 1.12 19.09 -4.72
N ALA A 103 1.60 20.04 -5.52
CA ALA A 103 1.05 20.29 -6.86
C ALA A 103 1.19 19.10 -7.82
N ILE A 104 2.25 18.29 -7.68
CA ILE A 104 2.45 17.07 -8.47
C ILE A 104 1.52 15.97 -7.96
N ALA A 105 1.36 15.84 -6.63
CA ALA A 105 0.41 14.90 -6.03
C ALA A 105 -1.04 15.20 -6.46
N THR A 106 -1.48 16.46 -6.42
CA THR A 106 -2.81 16.89 -6.87
C THR A 106 -3.09 16.55 -8.35
N ASN A 107 -2.08 16.65 -9.21
CA ASN A 107 -2.21 16.25 -10.61
C ASN A 107 -2.14 14.72 -10.80
N PHE A 108 -1.37 14.02 -9.96
CA PHE A 108 -1.19 12.56 -9.98
C PHE A 108 -2.46 11.80 -9.55
N VAL A 109 -3.16 12.27 -8.50
CA VAL A 109 -4.39 11.59 -8.04
C VAL A 109 -5.54 11.67 -9.04
N GLY A 110 -5.53 12.68 -9.92
CA GLY A 110 -6.51 12.83 -11.00
C GLY A 110 -7.94 12.74 -10.52
N ASN A 111 -8.72 11.82 -11.09
CA ASN A 111 -10.11 11.54 -10.71
C ASN A 111 -10.25 10.34 -9.74
N ASN A 112 -9.16 9.82 -9.18
CA ASN A 112 -9.20 8.69 -8.25
C ASN A 112 -9.58 9.18 -6.85
N THR A 113 -10.87 9.12 -6.52
CA THR A 113 -11.43 9.60 -5.25
C THR A 113 -10.78 9.00 -4.00
N VAL A 114 -10.32 7.74 -4.08
CA VAL A 114 -9.60 7.09 -2.97
C VAL A 114 -8.26 7.79 -2.72
N LEU A 115 -7.53 8.16 -3.78
CA LEU A 115 -6.26 8.87 -3.67
C LEU A 115 -6.44 10.36 -3.35
N GLN A 116 -7.51 11.01 -3.84
CA GLN A 116 -7.86 12.39 -3.47
C GLN A 116 -8.11 12.51 -1.95
N VAL A 117 -8.87 11.58 -1.38
CA VAL A 117 -9.14 11.53 0.08
C VAL A 117 -7.87 11.19 0.87
N ASP A 118 -7.01 10.31 0.36
CA ASP A 118 -5.71 9.98 0.98
C ASP A 118 -4.78 11.23 0.99
N LEU A 119 -4.72 11.96 -0.12
CA LEU A 119 -3.96 13.20 -0.26
C LEU A 119 -4.48 14.32 0.67
N TYR A 120 -5.81 14.49 0.77
CA TYR A 120 -6.43 15.45 1.70
C TYR A 120 -5.96 15.22 3.14
N HIS A 121 -6.01 13.96 3.61
CA HIS A 121 -5.56 13.62 4.97
C HIS A 121 -4.05 13.85 5.15
N LYS A 122 -3.21 13.55 4.14
CA LYS A 122 -1.77 13.81 4.20
C LYS A 122 -1.43 15.31 4.23
N MET A 123 -2.13 16.13 3.45
CA MET A 123 -1.99 17.60 3.49
C MET A 123 -2.39 18.15 4.86
N ALA A 124 -3.56 17.76 5.38
CA ALA A 124 -4.04 18.20 6.69
C ALA A 124 -3.08 17.77 7.83
N ALA A 125 -2.58 16.54 7.80
CA ALA A 125 -1.59 16.04 8.77
C ALA A 125 -0.23 16.75 8.67
N ALA A 126 0.12 17.31 7.51
CA ALA A 126 1.32 18.14 7.31
C ALA A 126 1.12 19.62 7.68
N GLY A 127 -0.10 20.02 8.06
CA GLY A 127 -0.49 21.42 8.37
C GLY A 127 -0.84 22.27 7.14
N GLU A 128 -0.91 21.67 5.96
CA GLU A 128 -1.09 22.36 4.66
C GLU A 128 -2.58 22.63 4.39
N TYR A 129 -3.28 23.26 5.34
CA TYR A 129 -4.74 23.32 5.37
C TYR A 129 -5.37 24.08 4.20
N GLU A 130 -4.71 25.11 3.65
CA GLU A 130 -5.18 25.83 2.47
C GLU A 130 -5.23 24.89 1.26
N LEU A 131 -4.13 24.18 0.98
CA LEU A 131 -4.05 23.18 -0.09
C LEU A 131 -5.03 22.01 0.10
N ALA A 132 -5.30 21.62 1.36
CA ALA A 132 -6.31 20.61 1.67
C ALA A 132 -7.74 21.10 1.37
N ASN A 133 -8.06 22.35 1.72
CA ASN A 133 -9.35 22.97 1.38
C ASN A 133 -9.51 23.12 -0.15
N ASP A 134 -8.50 23.64 -0.85
CA ASP A 134 -8.49 23.75 -2.32
C ASP A 134 -8.70 22.39 -3.00
N LEU A 135 -8.07 21.32 -2.48
CA LEU A 135 -8.24 19.96 -3.00
C LEU A 135 -9.67 19.45 -2.76
N ARG A 136 -10.25 19.70 -1.58
CA ARG A 136 -11.63 19.33 -1.26
C ARG A 136 -12.59 20.06 -2.18
N ASP A 137 -12.50 21.38 -2.27
CA ASP A 137 -13.47 22.20 -2.99
C ASP A 137 -13.36 22.03 -4.52
N ARG A 138 -12.25 21.45 -5.00
CA ARG A 138 -12.04 21.07 -6.41
C ARG A 138 -12.54 19.67 -6.78
N PHE A 139 -12.64 18.73 -5.84
CA PHE A 139 -12.85 17.31 -6.14
C PHE A 139 -13.80 16.52 -5.22
N LEU A 140 -14.11 17.01 -4.03
CA LEU A 140 -14.82 16.32 -2.96
C LEU A 140 -16.06 17.10 -2.43
N GLY A 141 -16.42 18.21 -3.10
CA GLY A 141 -17.62 19.02 -2.83
C GLY A 141 -18.77 18.72 -3.81
#